data_AF-A0A946BD62-F1
#
_entry.id   AF-A0A946BD62-F1
#
_cell.length_a   1.000
_cell.length_b   1.000
_cell.length_c   1.000
_cell.angle_alpha   90.00
_cell.angle_beta   90.00
_cell.angle_gamma   90.00
#
_symmetry.space_group_name_H-M   'P 1'
#
loop_
_entity.id
_entity.type
_entity.pdbx_description
1 polymer ?
#
loop_
_entity_poly.entity_id
_entity_poly.type
_entity_poly.pdbx_seq_one_letter_code
_entity_poly.pdbx_strand_id
1 'polypeptide(L)'
;MKQELKTFEVARIYENQGYFEEAMKIYSFLDNRETSDEVRAGLKRMRERMEDKDSGSLSENRISRLYQEWLGLMILERRLDNFKKIKSHP
;
A
#
# COMPACT_ATOMS: atom_id res chain seq x y z
N MET A 1 -12.33 -22.37 -9.59
CA MET A 1 -12.52 -22.04 -8.15
C MET A 1 -11.24 -21.74 -7.35
N LYS A 2 -10.31 -22.67 -7.06
CA LYS A 2 -9.17 -22.38 -6.13
C LYS A 2 -8.13 -21.39 -6.67
N GLN A 3 -7.97 -21.28 -7.99
CA GLN A 3 -7.02 -20.33 -8.60
C GLN A 3 -7.61 -18.91 -8.68
N GLU A 4 -8.90 -18.75 -8.98
CA GLU A 4 -9.55 -17.42 -9.04
C GLU A 4 -9.56 -16.72 -7.68
N LEU A 5 -9.82 -17.44 -6.59
CA LEU A 5 -9.73 -16.88 -5.23
C LEU A 5 -8.33 -16.34 -4.94
N LYS A 6 -7.27 -17.02 -5.39
CA LYS A 6 -5.89 -16.53 -5.25
C LYS A 6 -5.65 -15.28 -6.10
N THR A 7 -6.22 -15.22 -7.30
CA THR A 7 -6.09 -14.06 -8.20
C THR A 7 -6.82 -12.84 -7.68
N PHE A 8 -7.99 -13.01 -7.06
CA PHE A 8 -8.73 -11.92 -6.41
C PHE A 8 -7.98 -11.33 -5.21
N GLU A 9 -7.43 -12.17 -4.32
CA GLU A 9 -6.63 -11.69 -3.19
C GLU A 9 -5.38 -10.92 -3.64
N VAL A 10 -4.75 -11.35 -4.74
CA VAL A 10 -3.62 -10.62 -5.34
C VAL A 10 -4.07 -9.23 -5.83
N ALA A 11 -5.23 -9.12 -6.48
CA ALA A 11 -5.77 -7.82 -6.90
C ALA A 11 -5.99 -6.89 -5.70
N ARG A 12 -6.54 -7.42 -4.60
CA ARG A 12 -6.79 -6.68 -3.36
C ARG A 12 -5.51 -6.22 -2.67
N ILE A 13 -4.47 -7.05 -2.68
CA ILE A 13 -3.15 -6.69 -2.15
C ILE A 13 -2.56 -5.52 -2.95
N TYR A 14 -2.60 -5.59 -4.29
CA TYR A 14 -2.10 -4.51 -5.14
C TYR A 14 -2.90 -3.22 -5.00
N GLU A 15 -4.22 -3.32 -4.88
CA GLU A 15 -5.10 -2.20 -4.52
C GLU A 15 -4.63 -1.54 -3.21
N ASN A 16 -4.42 -2.33 -2.15
CA ASN A 16 -3.98 -1.80 -0.84
C ASN A 16 -2.58 -1.19 -0.86
N GLN A 17 -1.72 -1.65 -1.76
CA GLN A 17 -0.36 -1.14 -1.93
C GLN A 17 -0.31 0.12 -2.81
N GLY A 18 -1.40 0.45 -3.50
CA GLY A 18 -1.49 1.60 -4.41
C GLY A 18 -1.08 1.30 -5.85
N TYR A 19 -0.85 0.03 -6.19
CA TYR A 19 -0.61 -0.44 -7.57
C TYR A 19 -1.95 -0.54 -8.32
N PHE A 20 -2.61 0.60 -8.51
CA PHE A 20 -3.99 0.66 -9.00
C PHE A 20 -4.12 0.18 -10.45
N GLU A 21 -3.11 0.37 -11.29
CA GLU A 21 -3.14 -0.10 -12.69
C GLU A 21 -3.05 -1.62 -12.79
N GLU A 22 -2.16 -2.22 -12.02
CA GLU A 22 -1.98 -3.66 -11.92
C GLU A 22 -3.23 -4.30 -11.30
N ALA A 23 -3.77 -3.73 -10.23
CA ALA A 23 -5.01 -4.18 -9.61
C ALA A 23 -6.19 -4.11 -10.61
N MET A 24 -6.32 -3.02 -11.37
CA MET A 24 -7.37 -2.84 -12.37
C MET A 24 -7.29 -3.89 -13.49
N LYS A 25 -6.08 -4.21 -13.97
CA LYS A 25 -5.88 -5.28 -14.97
C LYS A 25 -6.37 -6.63 -14.46
N ILE A 26 -6.06 -6.96 -13.21
CA ILE A 26 -6.45 -8.25 -12.62
C ILE A 26 -7.97 -8.29 -12.39
N TYR A 27 -8.58 -7.23 -11.84
CA TYR A 27 -10.02 -7.18 -11.68
C TYR A 27 -10.76 -7.26 -13.02
N SER A 28 -10.26 -6.61 -14.07
CA SER A 28 -10.87 -6.66 -15.42
C SER A 28 -10.77 -8.05 -16.03
N PHE A 29 -9.65 -8.74 -15.79
CA PHE A 29 -9.48 -10.13 -16.21
C PHE A 29 -10.45 -11.08 -15.49
N LEU A 30 -10.70 -10.86 -14.20
CA LEU A 30 -11.66 -11.63 -13.43
C LEU A 30 -13.10 -11.37 -13.89
N ASP A 31 -13.46 -10.11 -14.14
CA ASP A 31 -14.78 -9.71 -14.62
C ASP A 31 -15.15 -10.36 -15.96
N ASN A 32 -14.19 -10.46 -16.88
CA ASN A 32 -14.41 -11.11 -18.18
C ASN A 32 -14.63 -12.64 -18.10
N ARG A 33 -14.31 -13.28 -16.97
CA ARG A 33 -14.44 -14.74 -16.79
C ARG A 33 -15.65 -15.09 -15.93
N GLU A 34 -15.77 -14.42 -14.79
CA GLU A 34 -16.84 -14.63 -13.83
C GLU A 34 -16.99 -13.36 -12.97
N THR A 35 -18.01 -12.56 -13.28
CA THR A 35 -18.29 -11.33 -12.56
C THR A 35 -18.90 -11.63 -11.18
N SER A 36 -18.07 -11.54 -10.14
CA SER A 36 -18.56 -11.44 -8.76
C SER A 36 -18.88 -9.98 -8.40
N ASP A 37 -19.78 -9.76 -7.46
CA ASP A 37 -20.11 -8.42 -6.97
C ASP A 37 -18.90 -7.72 -6.33
N GLU A 38 -18.00 -8.48 -5.71
CA GLU A 38 -16.74 -7.97 -5.15
C GLU A 38 -15.75 -7.51 -6.24
N VAL A 39 -15.70 -8.21 -7.37
CA VAL A 39 -14.86 -7.83 -8.53
C VAL A 39 -15.40 -6.54 -9.13
N ARG A 40 -16.72 -6.42 -9.27
CA ARG A 40 -17.37 -5.20 -9.76
C ARG A 40 -17.16 -4.01 -8.81
N ALA A 41 -17.25 -4.26 -7.50
CA ALA A 41 -16.95 -3.27 -6.48
C ALA A 41 -15.46 -2.84 -6.53
N GLY A 42 -14.55 -3.79 -6.75
CA GLY A 42 -13.12 -3.53 -6.96
C GLY A 42 -12.86 -2.63 -8.17
N LEU A 43 -13.43 -2.98 -9.33
CA LEU A 43 -13.34 -2.16 -10.55
C LEU A 43 -13.86 -0.74 -10.36
N LYS A 44 -14.99 -0.58 -9.66
CA LYS A 44 -15.54 0.74 -9.36
C LYS A 44 -14.59 1.57 -8.52
N ARG A 45 -14.07 1.02 -7.41
CA ARG A 45 -13.08 1.72 -6.56
C ARG A 45 -11.83 2.09 -7.33
N MET A 46 -11.34 1.20 -8.19
CA MET A 46 -10.16 1.47 -9.02
C MET A 46 -10.42 2.58 -10.05
N ARG A 47 -11.60 2.62 -10.64
CA ARG A 47 -11.97 3.69 -11.60
C ARG A 47 -12.01 5.05 -10.91
N GLU A 48 -12.69 5.15 -9.77
CA GLU A 48 -12.75 6.37 -8.95
C GLU A 48 -11.33 6.82 -8.55
N ARG A 49 -10.47 5.89 -8.10
CA ARG A 49 -9.07 6.17 -7.73
C ARG A 49 -8.19 6.57 -8.92
N MET A 50 -8.49 6.05 -10.12
CA MET A 50 -7.76 6.37 -11.35
C MET A 50 -8.17 7.72 -11.94
N GLU A 51 -9.43 8.12 -11.72
CA GLU A 51 -9.94 9.45 -12.05
C GLU A 51 -9.39 10.52 -11.09
N ASP A 52 -9.18 10.17 -9.82
CA ASP A 52 -8.45 11.00 -8.84
C ASP A 52 -6.93 11.05 -9.09
N LYS A 53 -6.40 10.24 -10.02
CA LYS A 53 -4.96 9.97 -10.21
C LYS A 53 -4.19 11.04 -10.98
N ASP A 54 -4.70 12.27 -11.03
CA ASP A 54 -3.84 13.45 -11.06
C ASP A 54 -3.00 13.56 -9.75
N SER A 55 -3.30 12.71 -8.75
CA SER A 55 -2.61 12.58 -7.47
C SER A 55 -1.38 11.64 -7.48
N GLY A 56 -0.49 11.71 -8.47
CA GLY A 56 0.84 11.05 -8.39
C GLY A 56 1.61 11.40 -7.10
N SER A 57 1.23 12.50 -6.46
CA SER A 57 1.67 12.93 -5.14
C SER A 57 1.32 11.97 -3.99
N LEU A 58 0.27 11.15 -4.07
CA LEU A 58 -0.20 10.35 -2.92
C LEU A 58 0.75 9.20 -2.56
N SER A 59 1.36 8.54 -3.56
CA SER A 59 2.35 7.49 -3.36
C SER A 59 3.69 8.07 -2.90
N GLU A 60 4.15 9.15 -3.54
CA GLU A 60 5.37 9.87 -3.17
C GLU A 60 5.28 10.48 -1.78
N ASN A 61 4.15 11.09 -1.42
CA ASN A 61 3.91 11.65 -0.09
C ASN A 61 3.88 10.56 0.97
N ARG A 62 3.27 9.40 0.67
CA ARG A 62 3.26 8.26 1.59
C ARG A 62 4.66 7.72 1.81
N ILE A 63 5.43 7.54 0.74
CA ILE A 63 6.83 7.10 0.81
C ILE A 63 7.67 8.12 1.60
N SER A 64 7.52 9.41 1.30
CA SER A 64 8.21 10.50 2.00
C SER A 64 7.90 10.49 3.49
N ARG A 65 6.62 10.28 3.88
CA ARG A 65 6.21 10.18 5.28
C ARG A 65 6.85 8.98 5.97
N LEU A 66 6.87 7.81 5.32
CA LEU A 66 7.52 6.61 5.87
C LEU A 66 9.02 6.82 6.07
N TYR A 67 9.70 7.49 5.13
CA TYR A 67 11.12 7.85 5.28
C TYR A 67 11.34 8.81 6.46
N GLN A 68 10.46 9.80 6.65
CA GLN A 68 10.53 10.73 7.78
C GLN A 68 10.34 9.99 9.12
N GLU A 69 9.35 9.13 9.22
CA GLU A 69 9.09 8.31 10.42
C GLU A 69 10.30 7.42 10.75
N TRP A 70 10.86 6.75 9.72
CA TRP A 70 12.04 5.89 9.87
C TRP A 70 13.28 6.67 10.35
N LEU A 71 13.58 7.82 9.74
CA LEU A 71 14.69 8.68 10.18
C LEU A 71 14.50 9.17 11.62
N GLY A 72 13.26 9.50 12.00
CA GLY A 72 12.93 9.87 13.38
C GLY A 72 13.24 8.76 14.38
N LEU A 73 12.88 7.52 14.06
CA LEU A 73 13.18 6.35 14.89
C LEU A 73 14.69 6.12 15.04
N MET A 74 15.46 6.22 13.96
CA MET A 74 16.92 6.07 13.97
C MET A 74 17.59 7.11 14.89
N ILE A 75 17.13 8.35 14.85
CA ILE A 75 17.64 9.42 15.72
C ILE A 75 17.29 9.14 17.19
N LEU A 76 16.06 8.70 17.47
CA LEU A 76 15.60 8.39 18.82
C LEU A 76 16.38 7.21 19.42
N GLU A 77 16.62 6.16 18.65
CA GLU A 77 17.45 5.02 19.05
C GLU A 77 18.86 5.49 19.43
N ARG A 78 19.49 6.30 18.57
CA ARG A 78 20.83 6.84 18.85
C ARG A 78 20.86 7.70 20.12
N ARG A 79 19.85 8.55 20.33
CA ARG A 79 19.72 9.38 21.54
C ARG A 79 19.54 8.53 22.78
N LEU A 80 18.73 7.48 22.70
CA LEU A 80 18.50 6.55 23.80
C LEU A 80 19.79 5.82 24.18
N ASP A 81 20.58 5.37 23.20
CA ASP A 81 21.87 4.74 23.44
C ASP A 81 22.87 5.68 24.11
N ASN A 82 22.93 6.93 23.65
CA ASN A 82 23.76 7.95 24.29
C ASN A 82 23.33 8.21 25.74
N PHE A 83 22.01 8.31 25.99
CA PHE A 83 21.47 8.48 27.33
C PHE A 83 21.83 7.31 28.25
N LYS A 84 21.72 6.06 27.77
CA LYS A 84 22.13 4.87 28.52
C LYS A 84 23.61 4.92 28.89
N LYS A 85 24.49 5.32 27.96
CA LYS A 85 25.94 5.44 28.20
C LYS A 85 26.29 6.49 29.25
N ILE A 86 25.60 7.63 29.24
CA ILE A 86 25.76 8.69 30.25
C ILE A 86 25.28 8.17 31.61
N LYS A 87 24.09 7.57 31.67
CA LYS A 87 23.53 7.04 32.92
C LYS A 87 24.39 5.94 33.54
N SER A 88 25.12 5.18 32.73
CA SER A 88 25.99 4.09 33.20
C SER A 88 27.38 4.54 33.65
N HIS A 89 27.75 5.82 33.48
CA HIS A 89 28.98 6.42 33.99
C HIS A 89 28.62 7.48 35.05
N PRO A 90 28.65 7.16 36.35
CA PRO A 90 28.40 8.14 37.42
C PRO A 90 29.49 9.22 37.49
#